data_AF-A0A2L2N1Y2-F1
#
_entry.id   AF-A0A2L2N1Y2-F1
#
_cell.length_a   1.000
_cell.length_b   1.000
_cell.length_c   1.000
_cell.angle_alpha   90.00
_cell.angle_beta   90.00
_cell.angle_gamma   90.00
#
_symmetry.space_group_name_H-M   'P 1'
#
loop_
_entity.id
_entity.type
_entity.pdbx_description
1 polymer ?
#
loop_
_entity_poly.entity_id
_entity_poly.type
_entity_poly.pdbx_seq_one_letter_code
_entity_poly.pdbx_strand_id
1 'polypeptide(L)' 'MDSTVEVQTVDSSWSLPLPLKEYAMSRVTVYFYSDRWVPIKYCFLEKAISLYHKANLEGKEILLFPDNVDPNQFSNSFN' A
#
# COMPACT_ATOMS: atom_id res chain seq x y z
N MET A 1 8.93 47.83 -4.45
CA MET A 1 8.00 47.12 -3.56
C MET A 1 6.99 46.41 -4.46
N ASP A 2 7.25 45.14 -4.75
CA ASP A 2 6.22 44.09 -4.72
C ASP A 2 6.97 42.76 -4.80
N SER A 3 7.23 42.17 -3.65
CA SER A 3 7.80 40.83 -3.54
C SER A 3 6.62 39.89 -3.44
N THR A 4 6.14 39.40 -4.59
CA THR A 4 5.16 38.32 -4.63
C THR A 4 5.84 37.06 -4.13
N VAL A 5 5.57 36.72 -2.88
CA VAL A 5 6.00 35.48 -2.25
C VAL A 5 5.16 34.38 -2.89
N GLU A 6 5.74 33.66 -3.85
CA GLU A 6 5.11 32.45 -4.36
C GLU A 6 5.06 31.44 -3.21
N VAL A 7 3.85 31.20 -2.71
CA VAL A 7 3.56 30.13 -1.77
C VAL A 7 3.86 28.83 -2.50
N GLN A 8 5.03 28.25 -2.24
CA GLN A 8 5.34 26.88 -2.62
C GLN A 8 4.36 25.97 -1.87
N THR A 9 3.25 25.63 -2.51
CA THR A 9 2.46 24.45 -2.15
C THR A 9 3.38 23.26 -2.31
N VAL A 10 3.73 22.62 -1.20
CA VAL A 10 4.48 21.37 -1.20
C VAL A 10 3.66 20.39 -2.05
N ASP A 11 4.16 20.12 -3.25
CA ASP A 11 3.50 19.21 -4.17
C ASP A 11 3.59 17.84 -3.52
N SER A 12 2.44 17.27 -3.14
CA SER A 12 2.38 15.90 -2.64
C SER A 12 2.57 14.96 -3.83
N SER A 13 3.78 14.97 -4.41
CA SER A 13 4.19 14.14 -5.54
C SER A 13 4.19 12.64 -5.19
N TRP A 14 3.82 12.28 -3.96
CA TRP A 14 3.70 10.91 -3.47
C TRP A 14 2.30 10.30 -3.69
N SER A 15 1.44 10.93 -4.49
CA SER A 15 0.29 10.22 -5.05
C SER A 15 0.79 9.28 -6.16
N LEU A 16 1.21 8.08 -5.76
CA LEU A 16 1.49 7.01 -6.72
C LEU A 16 0.22 6.80 -7.55
N PRO A 17 0.27 7.01 -8.88
CA PRO A 17 -0.88 6.76 -9.71
C PRO A 17 -1.31 5.30 -9.54
N LEU A 18 -2.61 5.05 -9.63
CA LEU A 18 -3.13 3.69 -9.65
C LEU A 18 -2.34 2.87 -10.68
N PRO A 19 -2.06 1.59 -10.38
CA PRO A 19 -1.24 0.75 -11.23
C PRO A 19 -1.77 0.76 -12.67
N LEU A 20 -0.85 0.74 -13.63
CA LEU A 20 -1.19 0.55 -15.03
C LEU A 20 -2.05 -0.72 -15.19
N LYS A 21 -2.93 -0.73 -16.19
CA LYS A 21 -3.87 -1.83 -16.44
C LYS A 21 -3.20 -3.21 -16.50
N GLU A 22 -1.95 -3.25 -16.95
CA GLU A 22 -1.12 -4.47 -16.98
C GLU A 22 -0.83 -5.05 -15.59
N TYR A 23 -0.69 -4.21 -14.56
CA TYR A 23 -0.42 -4.64 -13.18
C TYR A 23 -1.69 -4.84 -12.36
N ALA A 24 -2.87 -4.43 -12.84
CA ALA A 24 -4.13 -4.64 -12.14
C ALA A 24 -4.39 -6.13 -11.84
N MET A 25 -3.95 -7.00 -12.76
CA MET A 25 -4.04 -8.46 -12.66
C MET A 25 -2.87 -9.10 -11.92
N SER A 26 -1.89 -8.32 -11.46
CA SER A 26 -0.79 -8.84 -10.64
C SER A 26 -1.33 -9.39 -9.32
N ARG A 27 -0.75 -10.52 -8.88
CA ARG A 27 -1.07 -11.15 -7.61
C ARG A 27 -0.27 -10.51 -6.50
N VAL A 28 -0.93 -10.25 -5.37
CA VAL A 28 -0.35 -9.75 -4.14
C VAL A 28 -0.90 -10.51 -2.94
N THR A 29 -0.21 -10.41 -1.82
CA THR A 29 -0.70 -10.87 -0.53
C THR A 29 -1.12 -9.66 0.30
N VAL A 30 -2.38 -9.66 0.74
CA VAL A 30 -2.91 -8.64 1.66
C VAL A 30 -2.86 -9.19 3.07
N TYR A 31 -2.26 -8.45 4.00
CA TYR A 31 -2.28 -8.78 5.42
C TYR A 31 -3.26 -7.86 6.13
N PHE A 32 -4.19 -8.47 6.85
CA PHE A 32 -5.17 -7.78 7.68
C PHE A 32 -4.94 -8.11 9.15
N TYR A 33 -5.02 -7.11 10.03
CA TYR A 33 -4.84 -7.33 11.46
C TYR A 33 -6.17 -7.65 12.17
N SER A 34 -6.24 -8.82 12.82
CA SER A 34 -7.35 -9.27 13.64
C SER A 34 -6.83 -10.16 14.77
N ASP A 35 -6.32 -9.53 15.84
CA ASP A 35 -5.54 -10.12 16.95
C ASP A 35 -4.17 -10.72 16.54
N ARG A 36 -4.04 -11.07 15.27
CA ARG A 36 -2.81 -11.47 14.58
C ARG A 36 -2.89 -10.99 13.12
N TRP A 37 -1.73 -10.94 12.46
CA TRP A 37 -1.68 -10.71 11.01
C TRP A 37 -2.22 -11.92 10.25
N VAL A 38 -3.25 -11.72 9.43
CA VAL A 38 -3.89 -12.76 8.63
C VAL A 38 -3.58 -12.51 7.15
N PRO A 39 -2.86 -13.42 6.47
CA PRO A 39 -2.58 -13.30 5.04
C PRO A 39 -3.77 -13.72 4.19
N ILE A 40 -4.11 -12.90 3.20
CA ILE A 40 -5.02 -13.19 2.10
C ILE A 40 -4.17 -13.25 0.82
N LYS A 41 -3.78 -14.47 0.44
CA LYS A 41 -2.88 -14.72 -0.69
C LYS A 41 -3.57 -14.58 -2.04
N TYR A 42 -2.78 -14.32 -3.07
CA TYR A 42 -3.21 -14.28 -4.48
C TYR A 42 -4.36 -13.29 -4.76
N CYS A 43 -4.43 -12.19 -4.01
CA CYS A 43 -5.37 -11.11 -4.29
C CYS A 43 -4.90 -10.36 -5.54
N PHE A 44 -5.83 -9.94 -6.40
CA PHE A 44 -5.47 -9.03 -7.50
C PHE A 44 -5.15 -7.65 -6.95
N LEU A 45 -4.12 -6.99 -7.48
CA LEU A 45 -3.66 -5.68 -7.01
C LEU A 45 -4.78 -4.63 -7.03
N GLU A 46 -5.61 -4.59 -8.07
CA GLU A 46 -6.77 -3.68 -8.14
C GLU A 46 -7.73 -3.85 -6.96
N LYS A 47 -8.02 -5.11 -6.61
CA LYS A 47 -8.88 -5.44 -5.47
C LYS A 47 -8.20 -5.13 -4.14
N ALA A 48 -6.90 -5.37 -4.05
CA ALA A 48 -6.10 -5.06 -2.85
C ALA A 48 -6.09 -3.54 -2.56
N ILE A 49 -5.96 -2.71 -3.60
CA ILE A 49 -6.08 -1.25 -3.48
C ILE A 49 -7.48 -0.84 -3.04
N SER A 50 -8.51 -1.42 -3.63
CA SER A 50 -9.90 -1.18 -3.20
C SER A 50 -10.11 -1.53 -1.72
N LEU A 51 -9.52 -2.64 -1.26
CA LEU A 51 -9.53 -3.04 0.15
C LEU A 51 -8.74 -2.06 1.03
N TYR A 52 -7.61 -1.53 0.55
CA TYR A 52 -6.82 -0.52 1.27
C TYR A 52 -7.63 0.73 1.54
N HIS A 53 -8.29 1.28 0.52
CA HIS A 53 -9.13 2.45 0.69
C HIS A 53 -10.30 2.18 1.65
N LYS A 54 -10.95 1.02 1.53
CA LYS A 54 -12.03 0.62 2.45
C LYS A 54 -11.53 0.49 3.89
N ALA A 55 -10.40 -0.18 4.12
CA ALA A 55 -9.81 -0.37 5.43
C ALA A 55 -9.42 0.97 6.07
N ASN A 56 -8.82 1.88 5.29
CA ASN A 56 -8.47 3.21 5.74
C ASN A 56 -9.69 4.03 6.19
N LEU A 57 -10.81 3.92 5.47
CA LEU A 57 -12.09 4.55 5.88
C LEU A 57 -12.66 3.95 7.17
N GLU A 58 -12.42 2.67 7.42
CA GLU A 58 -12.84 1.96 8.64
C GLU A 58 -11.83 2.09 9.80
N GLY A 59 -10.73 2.84 9.62
CA GLY A 59 -9.66 2.97 10.62
C GLY A 59 -8.89 1.67 10.85
N LYS A 60 -8.88 0.77 9.86
CA LYS A 60 -8.21 -0.53 9.91
C LYS A 60 -6.91 -0.49 9.14
N GLU A 61 -5.91 -1.17 9.67
CA GLU A 61 -4.61 -1.31 9.03
C GLU A 61 -4.57 -2.53 8.12
N ILE A 62 -4.08 -2.33 6.89
CA ILE A 62 -3.70 -3.42 6.00
C ILE A 62 -2.33 -3.18 5.40
N LEU A 63 -1.60 -4.27 5.17
CA LEU A 63 -0.30 -4.26 4.51
C LEU A 63 -0.39 -5.05 3.21
N LEU A 64 0.27 -4.58 2.16
CA LEU A 64 0.34 -5.25 0.86
C LEU A 64 1.78 -5.66 0.60
N PHE A 65 1.97 -6.92 0.21
CA PHE A 65 3.25 -7.44 -0.25
C PHE A 65 3.10 -8.10 -1.60
N PRO A 66 4.16 -8.11 -2.44
CA PRO A 66 4.23 -9.00 -3.59
C PRO A 66 3.94 -10.46 -3.19
N ASP A 67 3.38 -11.26 -4.10
CA ASP A 67 3.03 -12.65 -3.84
C ASP A 67 4.24 -13.55 -3.53
N ASN A 68 5.42 -13.16 -4.00
CA ASN A 68 6.71 -13.82 -3.74
C ASN A 68 7.43 -13.32 -2.48
N VAL A 69 6.87 -12.36 -1.74
CA VAL A 69 7.46 -11.83 -0.50
C VAL A 69 6.71 -12.39 0.70
N ASP A 70 7.41 -13.18 1.52
CA ASP A 70 6.91 -13.63 2.82
C ASP A 70 7.56 -12.82 3.94
N PRO A 71 6.82 -11.94 4.62
CA PRO A 71 7.36 -11.10 5.69
C PRO A 71 7.88 -11.89 6.89
N ASN A 72 7.48 -13.15 7.07
CA ASN A 72 8.04 -13.99 8.14
C ASN A 72 9.53 -14.31 7.92
N GLN A 73 10.02 -14.23 6.67
CA GLN A 73 11.43 -14.46 6.36
C GLN A 73 12.35 -13.29 6.76
N PHE A 74 11.80 -12.10 7.07
CA PHE A 74 12.59 -10.95 7.52
C PHE A 74 13.20 -11.15 8.93
N SER A 75 12.77 -12.17 9.66
CA SER A 75 13.21 -12.45 11.05
C SER A 75 14.64 -13.02 11.16
N ASN A 76 15.29 -13.39 10.05
CA ASN A 76 16.59 -14.07 10.06
C ASN A 76 17.83 -13.16 9.90
N SER A 77 17.67 -11.83 9.87
CA SER A 77 18.74 -10.89 9.46
C SER A 77 19.36 -10.04 10.58
N PHE A 78 19.19 -10.41 11.86
CA PHE A 78 19.92 -9.78 12.97
C PHE A 78 20.74 -10.85 13.72
N ASN A 79 21.92 -11.19 13.21
CA ASN A 79 23.01 -11.84 13.95
C ASN A 79 24.24 -10.95 13.88
#